data_AF-A0A1I8NH78-F1
#
_entry.id   AF-A0A1I8NH78-F1
#
_cell.length_a   1.000
_cell.length_b   1.000
_cell.length_c   1.000
_cell.angle_alpha   90.00
_cell.angle_beta   90.00
_cell.angle_gamma   90.00
#
_symmetry.space_group_name_H-M   'P 1'
#
loop_
_entity.id
_entity.type
_entity.pdbx_description
1 polymer ?
#
loop_
_entity_poly.entity_id
_entity_poly.type
_entity_poly.pdbx_seq_one_letter_code
_entity_poly.pdbx_strand_id
1 'polypeptide(L)'
;MTRSITSGSAGPILAMGNVHYLVGAKSGTFFARDNVSNFITWCRKSLKIIECLLFETDDLIMRKNEKHVILCLLEVARRGAKFGMLAPMLVQMERQIDREIAADNKANGIGCGTQTECDGTQTDFGVGTETVGTETDIFDDSDSENEDDDDQGPMLMYGPQPQIITNDLKSLDEM
;
A
#
# COMPACT_ATOMS: atom_id res chain seq x y z
N MET A 1 -26.34 15.31 -4.33
CA MET A 1 -25.51 15.30 -5.56
C MET A 1 -24.10 14.84 -5.20
N THR A 2 -23.70 13.63 -5.60
CA THR A 2 -22.31 13.17 -5.45
C THR A 2 -21.45 13.78 -6.55
N ARG A 3 -20.46 14.60 -6.18
CA ARG A 3 -19.48 15.12 -7.14
C ARG A 3 -18.43 14.04 -7.40
N SER A 4 -18.47 13.41 -8.57
CA SER A 4 -17.38 12.52 -9.00
C SER A 4 -16.13 13.34 -9.32
N ILE A 5 -15.02 13.03 -8.66
CA ILE A 5 -13.75 13.79 -8.75
C ILE A 5 -12.68 12.94 -9.48
N THR A 6 -12.92 12.60 -10.75
CA THR A 6 -12.02 11.75 -11.55
C THR A 6 -11.73 12.33 -12.93
N SER A 7 -11.34 13.61 -12.99
CA SER A 7 -11.11 14.32 -14.27
C SER A 7 -9.65 14.67 -14.56
N GLY A 8 -8.69 14.27 -13.72
CA GLY A 8 -7.28 14.67 -13.82
C GLY A 8 -6.26 13.60 -14.20
N SER A 9 -6.62 12.31 -14.17
CA SER A 9 -5.66 11.19 -14.16
C SER A 9 -5.35 10.54 -15.52
N ALA A 10 -5.98 10.98 -16.61
CA ALA A 10 -5.79 10.37 -17.94
C ALA A 10 -4.43 10.72 -18.59
N GLY A 11 -3.91 11.95 -18.38
CA GLY A 11 -2.65 12.40 -18.98
C GLY A 11 -1.45 11.49 -18.68
N PRO A 12 -1.20 11.11 -17.42
CA PRO A 12 -0.17 10.14 -17.05
C PRO A 12 -0.30 8.77 -17.72
N ILE A 13 -1.52 8.30 -18.03
CA ILE A 13 -1.75 7.00 -18.69
C ILE A 13 -1.31 7.07 -20.16
N LEU A 14 -1.71 8.14 -20.86
CA LEU A 14 -1.39 8.33 -22.28
C LEU A 14 0.13 8.44 -22.51
N ALA A 15 0.88 8.94 -21.52
CA ALA A 15 2.34 9.02 -21.57
C ALA A 15 3.06 7.67 -21.45
N MET A 16 2.40 6.58 -21.03
CA MET A 16 3.04 5.28 -20.83
C MET A 16 3.36 4.54 -22.14
N GLY A 17 2.74 4.92 -23.25
CA GLY A 17 2.93 4.27 -24.56
C GLY A 17 2.41 2.83 -24.63
N ASN A 18 2.23 2.34 -25.86
CA ASN A 18 1.71 0.99 -26.11
C ASN A 18 2.84 -0.07 -26.07
N VAL A 19 2.50 -1.27 -25.60
CA VAL A 19 3.36 -2.45 -25.73
C VAL A 19 3.12 -3.08 -27.10
N HIS A 20 4.19 -3.28 -27.88
CA HIS A 20 4.12 -4.04 -29.12
C HIS A 20 4.18 -5.55 -28.82
N TYR A 21 3.27 -6.33 -29.39
CA TYR A 21 3.23 -7.78 -29.24
C TYR A 21 2.58 -8.45 -30.45
N LEU A 22 3.01 -9.67 -30.77
CA LEU A 22 2.39 -10.52 -31.78
C LEU A 22 1.27 -11.35 -31.14
N VAL A 23 0.02 -11.07 -31.52
CA VAL A 23 -1.18 -11.78 -31.02
C VAL A 23 -1.13 -13.28 -31.32
N GLY A 24 -0.58 -13.67 -32.48
CA GLY A 24 -0.46 -15.06 -32.92
C GLY A 24 0.74 -15.85 -32.35
N ALA A 25 1.48 -15.30 -31.38
CA ALA A 25 2.63 -15.97 -30.80
C ALA A 25 2.22 -17.22 -29.99
N LYS A 26 2.72 -18.40 -30.38
CA LYS A 26 2.50 -19.65 -29.66
C LYS A 26 3.49 -19.81 -28.50
N SER A 27 3.05 -20.40 -27.39
CA SER A 27 3.90 -20.72 -26.24
C SER A 27 5.17 -21.49 -26.64
N GLY A 28 6.30 -21.17 -26.01
CA GLY A 28 7.61 -21.77 -26.30
C GLY A 28 8.32 -21.23 -27.56
N THR A 29 7.66 -20.44 -28.42
CA THR A 29 8.29 -19.87 -29.61
C THR A 29 9.17 -18.65 -29.32
N PHE A 30 10.04 -18.29 -30.26
CA PHE A 30 10.81 -17.04 -30.21
C PHE A 30 9.89 -15.80 -30.15
N PHE A 31 8.76 -15.80 -30.86
CA PHE A 31 7.78 -14.72 -30.78
C PHE A 31 7.15 -14.57 -29.38
N ALA A 32 6.97 -15.66 -28.65
CA ALA A 32 6.52 -15.57 -27.26
C ALA A 32 7.60 -14.98 -26.34
N ARG A 33 8.89 -15.32 -26.55
CA ARG A 33 10.01 -14.65 -25.87
C ARG A 33 10.06 -13.15 -26.19
N ASP A 34 9.86 -12.76 -27.44
CA ASP A 34 9.85 -11.36 -27.87
C ASP A 34 8.71 -10.56 -27.20
N ASN A 35 7.48 -11.10 -27.21
CA ASN A 35 6.34 -10.50 -26.49
C ASN A 35 6.66 -10.24 -25.00
N VAL A 36 7.31 -11.20 -24.33
CA VAL A 36 7.71 -11.08 -22.92
C VAL A 36 8.83 -10.04 -22.75
N SER A 37 9.81 -9.99 -23.66
CA SER A 37 10.88 -8.97 -23.69
C SER A 37 10.31 -7.54 -23.84
N ASN A 38 9.33 -7.37 -24.72
CA ASN A 38 8.64 -6.11 -24.96
C ASN A 38 7.86 -5.66 -23.70
N PHE A 39 7.19 -6.58 -23.01
CA PHE A 39 6.54 -6.31 -21.73
C PHE A 39 7.53 -5.89 -20.63
N ILE A 40 8.62 -6.65 -20.42
CA ILE A 40 9.67 -6.31 -19.43
C ILE A 40 10.26 -4.93 -19.73
N THR A 41 10.52 -4.63 -21.01
CA THR A 41 11.04 -3.35 -21.47
C THR A 41 10.08 -2.19 -21.19
N TRP A 42 8.77 -2.40 -21.34
CA TRP A 42 7.75 -1.41 -21.00
C TRP A 42 7.62 -1.20 -19.47
N CYS A 43 7.64 -2.28 -18.69
CA CYS A 43 7.67 -2.21 -17.22
C CYS A 43 8.85 -1.35 -16.71
N ARG A 44 10.04 -1.56 -17.29
CA ARG A 44 11.25 -0.76 -17.03
C ARG A 44 11.10 0.70 -17.47
N LYS A 45 10.69 0.95 -18.71
CA LYS A 45 10.74 2.30 -19.32
C LYS A 45 9.57 3.18 -18.92
N SER A 46 8.36 2.65 -18.93
CA SER A 46 7.11 3.39 -18.77
C SER A 46 6.62 3.36 -17.33
N LEU A 47 6.55 2.19 -16.71
CA LEU A 47 6.15 2.07 -15.30
C LEU A 47 7.30 2.41 -14.34
N LYS A 48 8.58 2.37 -14.76
CA LYS A 48 9.80 2.58 -13.94
C LYS A 48 10.05 1.48 -12.90
N ILE A 49 9.65 0.25 -13.17
CA ILE A 49 9.88 -0.88 -12.24
C ILE A 49 11.38 -1.09 -12.06
N ILE A 50 11.80 -1.26 -10.80
CA ILE A 50 13.21 -1.45 -10.42
C ILE A 50 13.71 -2.81 -10.91
N GLU A 51 14.97 -2.86 -11.37
CA GLU A 51 15.52 -4.05 -12.04
C GLU A 51 15.41 -5.33 -11.21
N CYS A 52 15.59 -5.26 -9.89
CA CYS A 52 15.49 -6.43 -9.00
C CYS A 52 14.07 -7.00 -8.84
N LEU A 53 13.03 -6.31 -9.34
CA LEU A 53 11.66 -6.82 -9.41
C LEU A 53 11.26 -7.23 -10.83
N LEU A 54 12.13 -7.05 -11.84
CA LEU A 54 11.91 -7.57 -13.18
C LEU A 54 12.32 -9.05 -13.24
N PHE A 55 11.64 -9.81 -14.09
CA PHE A 55 11.95 -11.21 -14.38
C PHE A 55 12.55 -11.32 -15.79
N GLU A 56 13.26 -12.42 -16.04
CA GLU A 56 13.84 -12.69 -17.36
C GLU A 56 12.84 -13.40 -18.28
N THR A 57 12.97 -13.24 -19.60
CA THR A 57 12.06 -13.90 -20.57
C THR A 57 11.93 -15.41 -20.35
N ASP A 58 13.02 -16.04 -19.96
CA ASP A 58 13.12 -17.46 -19.63
C ASP A 58 12.37 -17.86 -18.35
N ASP A 59 12.25 -16.97 -17.37
CA ASP A 59 11.58 -17.25 -16.08
C ASP A 59 10.13 -17.65 -16.29
N LEU A 60 9.46 -16.97 -17.24
CA LEU A 60 8.10 -17.26 -17.69
C LEU A 60 8.05 -18.33 -18.78
N ILE A 61 8.85 -18.20 -19.85
CA ILE A 61 8.72 -19.09 -21.02
C ILE A 61 9.15 -20.54 -20.73
N MET A 62 10.14 -20.75 -19.87
CA MET A 62 10.57 -22.08 -19.42
C MET A 62 10.01 -22.44 -18.03
N ARG A 63 9.12 -21.61 -17.46
CA ARG A 63 8.50 -21.78 -16.14
C ARG A 63 9.50 -22.07 -15.00
N LYS A 64 10.72 -21.53 -15.10
CA LYS A 64 11.80 -21.82 -14.15
C LYS A 64 11.72 -21.01 -12.86
N ASN A 65 11.19 -19.77 -12.91
CA ASN A 65 11.17 -18.84 -11.77
C ASN A 65 9.84 -18.07 -11.67
N GLU A 66 8.73 -18.77 -11.55
CA GLU A 66 7.37 -18.16 -11.51
C GLU A 66 7.21 -17.09 -10.41
N LYS A 67 7.94 -17.23 -9.29
CA LYS A 67 7.97 -16.24 -8.20
C LYS A 67 8.42 -14.85 -8.67
N HIS A 68 9.44 -14.76 -9.54
CA HIS A 68 9.90 -13.46 -10.06
C HIS A 68 8.85 -12.81 -10.96
N VAL A 69 8.14 -13.61 -11.77
CA VAL A 69 7.03 -13.15 -12.59
C VAL A 69 5.92 -12.56 -11.71
N ILE A 70 5.54 -13.25 -10.62
CA ILE A 70 4.51 -12.80 -9.68
C ILE A 70 4.92 -11.50 -8.99
N LEU A 71 6.16 -11.38 -8.52
CA LEU A 71 6.67 -10.15 -7.88
C LEU A 71 6.62 -8.95 -8.83
N CYS A 72 7.03 -9.14 -10.10
CA CYS A 72 6.91 -8.11 -11.14
C CYS A 72 5.45 -7.69 -11.35
N LEU A 73 4.51 -8.65 -11.48
CA LEU A 73 3.09 -8.36 -11.70
C LEU A 73 2.42 -7.67 -10.52
N LEU A 74 2.81 -8.00 -9.28
CA LEU A 74 2.35 -7.28 -8.09
C LEU A 74 2.82 -5.81 -8.10
N GLU A 75 4.06 -5.56 -8.52
CA GLU A 75 4.59 -4.20 -8.65
C GLU A 75 3.94 -3.41 -9.82
N VAL A 76 3.68 -4.08 -10.96
CA VAL A 76 2.86 -3.53 -12.06
C VAL A 76 1.50 -3.09 -11.54
N ALA A 77 0.82 -3.94 -10.77
CA ALA A 77 -0.51 -3.63 -10.24
C ALA A 77 -0.48 -2.56 -9.13
N ARG A 78 0.56 -2.54 -8.28
CA ARG A 78 0.81 -1.51 -7.26
C ARG A 78 0.94 -0.11 -7.88
N ARG A 79 1.62 -0.01 -9.03
CA ARG A 79 1.72 1.21 -9.85
C ARG A 79 0.43 1.48 -10.61
N GLY A 80 -0.16 0.44 -11.20
CA GLY A 80 -1.44 0.45 -11.88
C GLY A 80 -2.56 1.12 -11.08
N ALA A 81 -2.60 0.87 -9.78
CA ALA A 81 -3.60 1.46 -8.88
C ALA A 81 -3.52 2.99 -8.77
N LYS A 82 -2.38 3.62 -9.08
CA LYS A 82 -2.25 5.10 -9.14
C LYS A 82 -3.02 5.70 -10.32
N PHE A 83 -3.40 4.88 -11.30
CA PHE A 83 -4.17 5.26 -12.48
C PHE A 83 -5.66 4.91 -12.35
N GLY A 84 -6.13 4.52 -11.16
CA GLY A 84 -7.55 4.18 -10.89
C GLY A 84 -7.92 2.72 -11.12
N MET A 85 -6.96 1.84 -11.46
CA MET A 85 -7.21 0.39 -11.44
C MET A 85 -7.33 -0.13 -10.00
N LEU A 86 -8.12 -1.18 -9.78
CA LEU A 86 -8.20 -1.82 -8.46
C LEU A 86 -6.86 -2.49 -8.11
N ALA A 87 -6.33 -2.19 -6.93
CA ALA A 87 -5.13 -2.85 -6.41
C ALA A 87 -5.42 -4.30 -6.02
N PRO A 88 -4.49 -5.26 -6.19
CA PRO A 88 -4.64 -6.61 -5.65
C PRO A 88 -4.78 -6.58 -4.13
N MET A 89 -5.52 -7.54 -3.56
CA MET A 89 -5.79 -7.62 -2.12
C MET A 89 -4.51 -7.51 -1.26
N LEU A 90 -3.42 -8.18 -1.67
CA LEU A 90 -2.12 -8.08 -0.99
C LEU A 90 -1.63 -6.61 -0.87
N VAL A 91 -1.69 -5.85 -1.96
CA VAL A 91 -1.30 -4.43 -2.00
C VAL A 91 -2.26 -3.54 -1.21
N GLN A 92 -3.54 -3.94 -1.07
CA GLN A 92 -4.48 -3.24 -0.21
C GLN A 92 -4.15 -3.48 1.27
N MET A 93 -3.83 -4.72 1.65
CA MET A 93 -3.44 -5.08 3.02
C MET A 93 -2.11 -4.44 3.42
N GLU A 94 -1.09 -4.43 2.55
CA GLU A 94 0.16 -3.67 2.74
C GLU A 94 -0.14 -2.20 3.14
N ARG A 95 -0.94 -1.51 2.32
CA ARG A 95 -1.34 -0.11 2.55
C ARG A 95 -2.26 0.10 3.75
N GLN A 96 -2.90 -0.95 4.26
CA GLN A 96 -3.66 -0.87 5.50
C GLN A 96 -2.70 -0.90 6.69
N ILE A 97 -1.81 -1.89 6.73
CA ILE A 97 -0.78 -2.05 7.75
C ILE A 97 0.10 -0.79 7.84
N ASP A 98 0.57 -0.25 6.71
CA ASP A 98 1.36 0.98 6.67
C ASP A 98 0.62 2.19 7.30
N ARG A 99 -0.71 2.27 7.13
CA ARG A 99 -1.53 3.36 7.70
C ARG A 99 -1.76 3.19 9.19
N GLU A 100 -1.98 1.96 9.65
CA GLU A 100 -2.14 1.63 11.08
C GLU A 100 -0.84 1.94 11.83
N ILE A 101 0.31 1.45 11.36
CA ILE A 101 1.64 1.75 11.94
C ILE A 101 1.94 3.25 11.95
N ALA A 102 1.60 3.98 10.88
CA ALA A 102 1.81 5.42 10.82
C ALA A 102 0.90 6.21 11.80
N ALA A 103 -0.31 5.72 12.06
CA ALA A 103 -1.22 6.30 13.05
C ALA A 103 -0.70 6.05 14.48
N ASP A 104 -0.28 4.83 14.80
CA ASP A 104 0.26 4.45 16.10
C ASP A 104 1.52 5.24 16.46
N ASN A 105 2.45 5.39 15.50
CA ASN A 105 3.66 6.19 15.67
C ASN A 105 3.35 7.67 15.94
N LYS A 106 2.30 8.21 15.33
CA LYS A 106 1.83 9.59 15.56
C LYS A 106 1.15 9.74 16.93
N ALA A 107 0.38 8.75 17.36
CA ALA A 107 -0.29 8.74 18.66
C ALA A 107 0.72 8.60 19.82
N ASN A 108 1.75 7.77 19.65
CA ASN A 108 2.75 7.48 20.69
C ASN A 108 3.92 8.49 20.76
N GLY A 109 3.93 9.53 19.91
CA GLY A 109 4.89 10.63 20.01
C GLY A 109 6.36 10.25 19.77
N ILE A 110 6.65 9.10 19.15
CA ILE A 110 8.02 8.62 18.92
C ILE A 110 8.64 9.38 17.75
N GLY A 111 9.14 10.58 18.03
CA GLY A 111 10.08 11.29 17.17
C GLY A 111 11.40 10.53 17.12
N CYS A 112 11.62 9.74 16.08
CA CYS A 112 12.87 9.01 15.88
C CYS A 112 14.02 9.99 15.56
N GLY A 113 14.70 10.45 16.60
CA GLY A 113 15.97 11.16 16.48
C GLY A 113 17.07 10.18 16.07
N THR A 114 17.40 10.13 14.79
CA THR A 114 18.60 9.42 14.33
C THR A 114 19.84 10.16 14.83
N GLN A 115 20.51 9.57 15.83
CA GLN A 115 21.86 9.95 16.20
C GLN A 115 22.78 9.71 15.00
N THR A 116 23.39 10.78 14.47
CA THR A 116 24.61 10.69 13.66
C THR A 116 25.77 11.21 14.50
N GLU A 117 26.90 10.53 14.38
CA GLU A 117 27.94 10.49 15.39
C GLU A 117 28.74 11.80 15.52
N CYS A 118 29.44 11.90 16.64
CA CYS A 118 30.34 12.99 16.97
C CYS A 118 31.57 13.07 16.04
N ASP A 119 31.92 14.30 15.65
CA ASP A 119 33.32 14.71 15.57
C ASP A 119 33.45 16.13 16.15
N GLY A 120 34.57 16.42 16.81
CA GLY A 120 34.60 17.42 17.88
C GLY A 120 35.33 18.72 17.55
N THR A 121 34.96 19.80 18.27
CA THR A 121 35.93 20.71 18.90
C THR A 121 35.25 21.59 19.97
N GLN A 122 36.00 21.94 21.02
CA GLN A 122 35.52 22.68 22.18
C GLN A 122 35.64 24.20 22.00
N THR A 123 34.71 24.97 22.59
CA THR A 123 34.82 26.34 23.21
C THR A 123 33.39 26.93 23.29
N ASP A 124 32.95 27.72 24.28
CA ASP A 124 33.45 28.02 25.62
C ASP A 124 32.31 28.61 26.50
N PHE A 125 32.54 28.78 27.82
CA PHE A 125 31.69 29.26 28.93
C PHE A 125 30.35 30.02 28.70
N GLY A 126 29.38 29.72 29.60
CA GLY A 126 28.20 30.56 29.86
C GLY A 126 27.36 30.09 31.07
N VAL A 127 27.86 30.24 32.29
CA VAL A 127 27.13 29.87 33.54
C VAL A 127 26.15 30.98 33.95
N GLY A 128 24.90 30.63 34.26
CA GLY A 128 23.88 31.58 34.74
C GLY A 128 22.67 30.91 35.41
N THR A 129 22.57 31.05 36.72
CA THR A 129 21.50 30.58 37.64
C THR A 129 20.73 31.80 38.19
N GLU A 130 19.47 31.78 38.65
CA GLU A 130 18.51 30.72 39.05
C GLU A 130 17.02 31.09 38.67
N THR A 131 16.06 30.37 39.26
CA THR A 131 14.66 30.78 39.63
C THR A 131 13.55 30.99 38.58
N VAL A 132 12.72 29.95 38.46
CA VAL A 132 11.24 29.91 38.67
C VAL A 132 10.42 31.20 38.52
N GLY A 133 9.40 31.14 37.65
CA GLY A 133 8.22 32.01 37.65
C GLY A 133 7.06 31.35 36.89
N THR A 134 5.99 30.97 37.60
CA THR A 134 4.77 30.38 37.03
C THR A 134 3.81 31.47 36.57
N GLU A 135 3.30 31.40 35.34
CA GLU A 135 2.12 32.16 34.92
C GLU A 135 1.11 31.23 34.23
N THR A 136 -0.15 31.34 34.68
CA THR A 136 -1.30 30.51 34.31
C THR A 136 -2.42 31.38 33.76
N ASP A 137 -2.80 31.17 32.50
CA ASP A 137 -4.05 31.61 31.89
C ASP A 137 -4.57 30.38 31.09
N ILE A 138 -5.69 29.72 31.38
CA ILE A 138 -7.07 30.15 31.72
C ILE A 138 -7.75 30.90 30.57
N PHE A 139 -8.21 30.12 29.59
CA PHE A 139 -9.42 30.35 28.79
C PHE A 139 -10.06 28.96 28.66
N ASP A 140 -10.85 28.54 29.64
CA ASP A 140 -12.22 28.98 29.95
C ASP A 140 -13.24 28.47 28.93
N ASP A 141 -14.21 27.82 29.53
CA ASP A 141 -15.16 26.88 28.99
C ASP A 141 -16.25 27.56 28.15
N SER A 142 -16.82 26.81 27.22
CA SER A 142 -18.12 27.13 26.61
C SER A 142 -18.79 25.82 26.25
N ASP A 143 -19.15 25.12 27.30
CA ASP A 143 -20.10 24.02 27.26
C ASP A 143 -21.40 24.46 26.57
N SER A 144 -21.90 23.60 25.71
CA SER A 144 -23.17 23.77 25.03
C SER A 144 -23.77 22.41 24.74
N GLU A 145 -24.02 21.68 25.82
CA GLU A 145 -24.89 20.52 25.88
C GLU A 145 -26.14 20.76 25.01
N ASN A 146 -26.22 20.03 23.90
CA ASN A 146 -27.48 19.72 23.26
C ASN A 146 -27.54 18.20 23.27
N GLU A 147 -28.13 17.65 24.34
CA GLU A 147 -28.57 16.27 24.39
C GLU A 147 -29.67 16.08 23.35
N ASP A 148 -29.38 15.32 22.29
CA ASP A 148 -30.39 14.66 21.44
C ASP A 148 -29.67 13.75 20.43
N ASP A 149 -29.50 12.48 20.78
CA ASP A 149 -29.88 11.33 19.92
C ASP A 149 -29.59 10.01 20.64
N ASP A 150 -30.67 9.31 21.02
CA ASP A 150 -30.64 7.92 21.46
C ASP A 150 -30.16 7.00 20.34
N ASP A 151 -28.95 6.44 20.43
CA ASP A 151 -28.67 5.13 19.82
C ASP A 151 -27.66 4.30 20.62
N GLN A 152 -28.13 3.72 21.74
CA GLN A 152 -27.45 2.60 22.41
C GLN A 152 -27.59 1.30 21.58
N GLY A 153 -27.23 1.35 20.30
CA GLY A 153 -27.13 0.19 19.44
C GLY A 153 -25.89 -0.64 19.78
N PRO A 154 -25.98 -1.98 19.83
CA PRO A 154 -24.78 -2.81 19.96
C PRO A 154 -23.90 -2.60 18.71
N MET A 155 -22.61 -2.29 18.92
CA MET A 155 -21.62 -2.09 17.87
C MET A 155 -21.55 -3.33 16.95
N LEU A 156 -22.26 -3.29 15.82
CA LEU A 156 -22.33 -4.39 14.86
C LEU A 156 -20.99 -4.53 14.14
N MET A 157 -20.18 -5.48 14.61
CA MET A 157 -18.97 -5.94 13.93
C MET A 157 -19.31 -6.49 12.53
N TYR A 158 -19.27 -5.61 11.53
CA TYR A 158 -19.51 -5.97 10.14
C TYR A 158 -18.27 -6.66 9.53
N GLY A 159 -18.15 -7.96 9.78
CA GLY A 159 -17.20 -8.85 9.14
C GLY A 159 -17.90 -10.05 8.49
N PRO A 160 -17.28 -10.73 7.51
CA PRO A 160 -17.84 -11.97 6.96
C PRO A 160 -17.94 -13.02 8.06
N GLN A 161 -19.15 -13.47 8.34
CA GLN A 161 -19.44 -14.43 9.41
C GLN A 161 -18.75 -15.78 9.10
N PRO A 162 -18.04 -16.40 10.08
CA PRO A 162 -17.39 -17.68 9.85
C PRO A 162 -18.43 -18.75 9.49
N GLN A 163 -18.30 -19.34 8.30
CA GLN A 163 -19.14 -20.45 7.87
C GLN A 163 -18.77 -21.71 8.66
N ILE A 164 -19.63 -22.11 9.60
CA ILE A 164 -19.54 -23.40 10.26
C ILE A 164 -19.97 -24.45 9.23
N ILE A 165 -19.00 -25.22 8.71
CA ILE A 165 -19.30 -26.38 7.87
C ILE A 165 -19.79 -27.50 8.80
N THR A 166 -21.09 -27.60 9.01
CA THR A 166 -21.70 -28.77 9.65
C THR A 166 -21.67 -29.92 8.66
N ASN A 167 -20.55 -30.65 8.66
CA ASN A 167 -20.47 -31.94 7.96
C ASN A 167 -21.29 -32.98 8.73
N ASP A 168 -22.60 -32.86 8.60
CA ASP A 168 -23.58 -33.77 9.18
C ASP A 168 -23.47 -35.12 8.44
N LEU A 169 -22.67 -36.04 9.00
CA LEU A 169 -22.39 -37.39 8.49
C LEU A 169 -23.65 -38.29 8.32
N LYS A 170 -24.85 -37.75 8.50
CA LYS A 170 -26.14 -38.45 8.41
C LYS A 170 -26.59 -38.79 6.99
N SER A 171 -25.86 -38.37 5.96
CA SER A 171 -26.15 -38.71 4.55
C SER A 171 -25.23 -39.79 3.95
N LEU A 172 -24.50 -40.55 4.78
CA LEU A 172 -23.53 -41.56 4.33
C LEU A 172 -24.00 -43.02 4.43
N ASP A 173 -25.20 -43.27 4.98
CA ASP A 173 -25.75 -44.63 5.21
C ASP A 173 -26.89 -45.02 4.24
N GLU A 174 -27.12 -44.26 3.16
CA GLU A 174 -28.16 -44.54 2.14
C GLU A 174 -27.58 -44.71 0.72
N MET A 175 -26.52 -45.50 0.56
CA MET A 175 -26.06 -45.97 -0.77
C MET A 175 -25.42 -47.36 -0.78
#